data_AF-A0A3P7JW97-F1
#
_entry.id   AF-A0A3P7JW97-F1
#
_cell.length_a   1.000
_cell.length_b   1.000
_cell.length_c   1.000
_cell.angle_alpha   90.00
_cell.angle_beta   90.00
_cell.angle_gamma   90.00
#
_symmetry.space_group_name_H-M   'P 1'
#
loop_
_entity.id
_entity.type
_entity.pdbx_description
1 polymer ?
#
loop_
_entity_poly.entity_id
_entity_poly.type
_entity_poly.pdbx_seq_one_letter_code
_entity_poly.pdbx_strand_id
1 'polypeptide(L)'
;MPRLAELDEISVAQWIRQNTWGRSAQDILQITIRALYGVEPNRINMLYHLAICKSAGSLSRLLSSDDDGALALRVEGGTSQIASQLVEEIGADHIRLNRAVKRIEVDETNGVTRVHYFSTDNSEEKVASTYLCQKS
;
A
#
# COMPACT_ATOMS: atom_id res chain seq x y z
N MET A 1 -13.16 -8.16 21.59
CA MET A 1 -13.47 -9.54 21.13
C MET A 1 -12.18 -10.32 21.05
N PRO A 2 -12.01 -11.39 21.85
CA PRO A 2 -10.73 -12.11 22.02
C PRO A 2 -10.16 -12.72 20.72
N ARG A 3 -11.02 -13.04 19.74
CA ARG A 3 -10.62 -13.63 18.44
C ARG A 3 -9.75 -12.73 17.56
N LEU A 4 -9.76 -11.41 17.75
CA LEU A 4 -8.98 -10.50 16.90
C LEU A 4 -7.49 -10.57 17.22
N ALA A 5 -7.12 -10.61 18.51
CA ALA A 5 -5.73 -10.71 18.95
C ALA A 5 -5.10 -12.04 18.48
N GLU A 6 -5.85 -13.14 18.62
CA GLU A 6 -5.41 -14.46 18.14
C GLU A 6 -5.14 -14.48 16.63
N LEU A 7 -5.98 -13.83 15.83
CA LEU A 7 -5.81 -13.75 14.38
C LEU A 7 -4.67 -12.81 13.95
N ASP A 8 -4.32 -11.85 14.79
CA ASP A 8 -3.18 -10.95 14.55
C ASP A 8 -1.85 -11.65 14.84
N GLU A 9 -1.85 -12.60 15.78
CA GLU A 9 -0.68 -13.38 16.19
C GLU A 9 -0.34 -14.53 15.24
N ILE A 10 -1.32 -15.08 14.50
CA ILE A 10 -1.07 -16.17 13.55
C ILE A 10 -0.92 -15.68 12.12
N SER A 11 -0.02 -16.30 11.38
CA SER A 11 0.14 -16.07 9.95
C SER A 11 -0.96 -16.79 9.14
N VAL A 12 -1.22 -16.31 7.91
CA VAL A 12 -2.14 -17.01 6.99
C VAL A 12 -1.67 -18.43 6.71
N ALA A 13 -0.35 -18.67 6.57
CA ALA A 13 0.20 -20.02 6.45
C ALA A 13 -0.11 -20.94 7.65
N GLN A 14 -0.08 -20.44 8.88
CA GLN A 14 -0.46 -21.22 10.06
C GLN A 14 -1.95 -21.54 10.03
N TRP A 15 -2.78 -20.54 9.72
CA TRP A 15 -4.22 -20.72 9.62
C TRP A 15 -4.59 -21.76 8.54
N ILE A 16 -4.01 -21.69 7.34
CA ILE A 16 -4.23 -22.66 6.24
C ILE A 16 -3.90 -24.08 6.71
N ARG A 17 -2.73 -24.28 7.36
CA ARG A 17 -2.33 -25.61 7.86
C ARG A 17 -3.27 -26.16 8.91
N GLN A 18 -3.82 -25.31 9.78
CA GLN A 18 -4.72 -25.70 10.87
C GLN A 18 -6.15 -25.94 10.38
N ASN A 19 -6.61 -25.23 9.34
CA ASN A 19 -8.02 -25.14 8.98
C ASN A 19 -8.36 -25.68 7.58
N THR A 20 -7.38 -26.08 6.77
CA THR A 20 -7.62 -26.58 5.40
C THR A 20 -7.07 -27.99 5.24
N TRP A 21 -7.91 -28.90 4.75
CA TRP A 21 -7.55 -30.29 4.49
C TRP A 21 -7.28 -30.51 3.00
N GLY A 22 -6.27 -31.32 2.71
CA GLY A 22 -5.86 -31.64 1.34
C GLY A 22 -4.78 -30.70 0.80
N ARG A 23 -3.75 -31.28 0.18
CA ARG A 23 -2.58 -30.53 -0.33
C ARG A 23 -2.98 -29.51 -1.39
N SER A 24 -3.81 -29.91 -2.35
CA SER A 24 -4.24 -29.01 -3.44
C SER A 24 -5.00 -27.77 -2.93
N ALA A 25 -5.85 -27.91 -1.91
CA ALA A 25 -6.55 -26.77 -1.31
C ALA A 25 -5.58 -25.83 -0.59
N GLN A 26 -4.62 -26.38 0.16
CA GLN A 26 -3.57 -25.60 0.80
C GLN A 26 -2.68 -24.89 -0.24
N ASP A 27 -2.35 -25.54 -1.35
CA ASP A 27 -1.54 -24.97 -2.43
C ASP A 27 -2.26 -23.80 -3.11
N ILE A 28 -3.54 -23.97 -3.44
CA ILE A 28 -4.37 -22.91 -4.03
C ILE A 28 -4.41 -21.69 -3.11
N LEU A 29 -4.71 -21.88 -1.82
CA LEU A 29 -4.75 -20.76 -0.87
C LEU A 29 -3.39 -20.06 -0.75
N GLN A 30 -2.29 -20.80 -0.70
CA GLN A 30 -0.96 -20.20 -0.66
C GLN A 30 -0.61 -19.42 -1.94
N ILE A 31 -0.99 -19.94 -3.11
CA ILE A 31 -0.84 -19.24 -4.40
C ILE A 31 -1.67 -17.96 -4.41
N THR A 32 -2.93 -18.03 -3.98
CA THR A 32 -3.83 -16.87 -3.88
C THR A 32 -3.22 -15.76 -3.03
N ILE A 33 -2.68 -16.08 -1.86
CA ILE A 33 -2.07 -15.10 -0.96
C ILE A 33 -0.84 -14.44 -1.60
N ARG A 34 0.00 -15.21 -2.30
CA ARG A 34 1.14 -14.66 -3.05
C ARG A 34 0.68 -13.77 -4.20
N ALA A 35 -0.38 -14.15 -4.90
CA ALA A 35 -0.94 -13.35 -5.99
C ALA A 35 -1.52 -12.01 -5.48
N LEU A 36 -2.14 -12.00 -4.30
CA LEU A 36 -2.72 -10.79 -3.71
C LEU A 36 -1.67 -9.83 -3.15
N TYR A 37 -0.65 -10.35 -2.46
CA TYR A 37 0.27 -9.50 -1.67
C TYR A 37 1.71 -9.45 -2.20
N GLY A 38 2.08 -10.31 -3.15
CA GLY A 38 3.46 -10.41 -3.64
C GLY A 38 4.46 -10.98 -2.62
N VAL A 39 3.98 -11.54 -1.50
CA VAL A 39 4.80 -12.10 -0.42
C VAL A 39 4.28 -13.46 0.06
N GLU A 40 5.13 -14.22 0.75
CA GLU A 40 4.77 -15.55 1.27
C GLU A 40 3.69 -15.47 2.38
N PRO A 41 2.79 -16.47 2.49
CA PRO A 41 1.68 -16.45 3.47
C PRO A 41 2.11 -16.49 4.94
N ASN A 42 3.39 -16.73 5.23
CA ASN A 42 3.96 -16.62 6.57
C ASN A 42 4.37 -15.19 6.96
N ARG A 43 4.34 -14.24 6.01
CA ARG A 43 4.64 -12.81 6.22
C ARG A 43 3.39 -11.96 6.49
N ILE A 44 2.21 -12.55 6.35
CA ILE A 44 0.92 -11.87 6.49
C ILE A 44 0.18 -12.51 7.67
N ASN A 45 -0.32 -11.68 8.58
CA ASN A 45 -1.18 -12.16 9.65
C ASN A 45 -2.63 -12.40 9.16
N MET A 46 -3.34 -13.31 9.83
CA MET A 46 -4.68 -13.71 9.41
C MET A 46 -5.69 -12.57 9.57
N LEU A 47 -5.51 -11.72 10.60
CA LEU A 47 -6.35 -10.56 10.83
C LEU A 47 -6.33 -9.59 9.65
N TYR A 48 -5.14 -9.22 9.16
CA TYR A 48 -4.97 -8.36 8.00
C TYR A 48 -5.59 -8.96 6.75
N HIS A 49 -5.38 -10.26 6.51
CA HIS A 49 -5.97 -10.94 5.37
C HIS A 49 -7.52 -10.85 5.37
N LEU A 50 -8.14 -11.08 6.52
CA LEU A 50 -9.59 -10.94 6.68
C LEU A 50 -10.07 -9.50 6.54
N ALA A 51 -9.29 -8.52 7.01
CA ALA A 51 -9.60 -7.10 6.84
C ALA A 51 -9.64 -6.72 5.35
N ILE A 52 -8.68 -7.20 4.56
CA ILE A 52 -8.63 -6.99 3.10
C ILE A 52 -9.80 -7.71 2.39
N CYS A 53 -10.11 -8.94 2.77
CA CYS A 53 -11.28 -9.64 2.24
C CYS A 53 -12.58 -8.88 2.56
N LYS A 54 -12.70 -8.34 3.77
CA LYS A 54 -13.85 -7.55 4.19
C LYS A 54 -13.93 -6.22 3.42
N SER A 55 -12.81 -5.53 3.15
CA SER A 55 -12.84 -4.27 2.40
C SER A 55 -13.31 -4.42 0.96
N ALA A 56 -13.12 -5.60 0.36
CA ALA A 56 -13.64 -5.96 -0.95
C ALA A 56 -14.97 -6.74 -0.93
N GLY A 57 -15.51 -7.01 0.27
CA GLY A 57 -16.73 -7.79 0.49
C GLY A 57 -16.52 -9.30 0.54
N SER A 58 -15.56 -9.86 -0.20
CA SER A 58 -15.17 -11.26 -0.10
C SER A 58 -13.80 -11.53 -0.72
N LEU A 59 -13.21 -12.70 -0.41
CA LEU A 59 -12.02 -13.20 -1.11
C LEU A 59 -12.29 -13.46 -2.59
N SER A 60 -13.49 -13.96 -2.94
CA SER A 60 -13.85 -14.21 -4.33
C SER A 60 -13.88 -12.92 -5.16
N ARG A 61 -14.42 -11.83 -4.60
CA ARG A 61 -14.47 -10.53 -5.28
C ARG A 61 -13.09 -9.92 -5.49
N LEU A 62 -12.15 -10.11 -4.55
CA LEU A 62 -10.76 -9.68 -4.73
C LEU A 62 -10.06 -10.31 -5.93
N LEU A 63 -10.47 -11.52 -6.30
CA LEU A 63 -9.84 -12.32 -7.34
C LEU A 63 -10.65 -12.39 -8.62
N SER A 64 -11.86 -11.82 -8.62
CA SER A 64 -12.77 -11.89 -9.76
C SER A 64 -12.49 -10.77 -10.75
N SER A 65 -12.54 -11.14 -12.03
CA SER A 65 -12.58 -10.23 -13.19
C SER A 65 -13.99 -10.09 -13.77
N ASP A 66 -15.02 -10.65 -13.11
CA ASP A 66 -16.41 -10.45 -13.48
C ASP A 66 -16.83 -9.00 -13.22
N ASP A 67 -17.97 -8.56 -13.74
CA ASP A 67 -18.40 -7.15 -13.74
C ASP A 67 -18.40 -6.46 -12.36
N ASP A 68 -18.57 -7.20 -11.26
CA ASP A 68 -18.54 -6.69 -9.88
C ASP A 68 -17.25 -7.05 -9.11
N GLY A 69 -16.27 -7.63 -9.80
CA GLY A 69 -14.97 -8.05 -9.28
C GLY A 69 -13.94 -6.92 -9.24
N ALA A 70 -12.95 -7.07 -8.36
CA ALA A 70 -11.88 -6.09 -8.18
C ALA A 70 -10.97 -5.95 -9.41
N LEU A 71 -10.97 -6.92 -10.31
CA LEU A 71 -10.09 -6.98 -11.49
C LEU A 71 -10.85 -6.73 -12.81
N ALA A 72 -12.12 -6.29 -12.74
CA ALA A 72 -13.01 -6.13 -13.88
C ALA A 72 -12.56 -5.02 -14.84
N LEU A 73 -12.11 -3.89 -14.28
CA LEU A 73 -11.88 -2.67 -15.03
C LEU A 73 -10.40 -2.36 -15.20
N ARG A 74 -10.08 -1.75 -16.35
CA ARG A 74 -8.78 -1.17 -16.64
C ARG A 74 -8.97 0.28 -17.06
N VAL A 75 -8.02 1.13 -16.69
CA VAL A 75 -7.99 2.53 -17.13
C VAL A 75 -7.39 2.56 -18.53
N GLU A 76 -8.16 3.02 -19.51
CA GLU A 76 -7.66 3.26 -20.86
C GLU A 76 -6.51 4.27 -20.83
N GLY A 77 -5.40 3.98 -21.50
CA GLY A 77 -4.20 4.83 -21.45
C GLY A 77 -3.35 4.71 -20.19
N GLY A 78 -3.76 3.90 -19.21
CA GLY A 78 -2.96 3.53 -18.04
C GLY A 78 -3.24 4.36 -16.78
N THR A 79 -3.04 3.74 -15.61
CA THR A 79 -3.36 4.34 -14.31
C THR A 79 -2.48 5.53 -13.93
N SER A 80 -1.31 5.69 -14.57
CA SER A 80 -0.43 6.86 -14.35
C SER A 80 -1.10 8.18 -14.74
N GLN A 81 -2.10 8.14 -15.64
CA GLN A 81 -2.86 9.33 -16.04
C GLN A 81 -3.59 9.98 -14.87
N ILE A 82 -4.02 9.20 -13.86
CA ILE A 82 -4.65 9.74 -12.65
C ILE A 82 -3.68 10.72 -11.96
N ALA A 83 -2.42 10.33 -11.81
CA ALA A 83 -1.41 11.21 -11.21
C ALA A 83 -1.10 12.42 -12.09
N SER A 84 -1.03 12.24 -13.42
CA SER A 84 -0.81 13.36 -14.35
C SER A 84 -1.95 14.37 -14.34
N GLN A 85 -3.21 13.93 -14.29
CA GLN A 85 -4.36 14.82 -14.23
C GLN A 85 -4.41 15.58 -12.89
N LEU A 86 -4.08 14.92 -11.78
CA LEU A 86 -3.95 15.59 -10.48
C LEU A 86 -2.87 16.68 -10.49
N VAL A 87 -1.78 16.50 -11.25
CA VAL A 87 -0.75 17.54 -11.43
C VAL A 87 -1.30 18.76 -12.17
N GLU A 88 -2.14 18.55 -13.18
CA GLU A 88 -2.80 19.64 -13.93
C GLU A 88 -3.79 20.41 -13.05
N GLU A 89 -4.54 19.72 -12.19
CA GLU A 89 -5.50 20.35 -11.26
C GLU A 89 -4.83 21.11 -10.12
N ILE A 90 -3.77 20.54 -9.53
CA ILE A 90 -3.05 21.14 -8.39
C ILE A 90 -2.12 22.26 -8.84
N GLY A 91 -1.54 22.16 -10.03
CA GLY A 91 -0.49 23.04 -10.54
C GLY A 91 0.91 22.43 -10.35
N ALA A 92 1.67 22.38 -11.45
CA ALA A 92 3.00 21.74 -11.48
C ALA A 92 4.04 22.45 -10.58
N ASP A 93 3.86 23.73 -10.27
CA ASP A 93 4.70 24.52 -9.38
C ASP A 93 4.63 24.07 -7.91
N HIS A 94 3.50 23.46 -7.52
CA HIS A 94 3.28 22.84 -6.22
C HIS A 94 3.87 21.43 -6.11
N ILE A 95 4.32 20.82 -7.21
CA ILE A 95 4.83 19.45 -7.23
C ILE A 95 6.35 19.44 -7.45
N ARG A 96 7.09 18.92 -6.48
CA ARG A 96 8.56 18.90 -6.52
C ARG A 96 9.06 17.47 -6.70
N LEU A 97 9.45 17.14 -7.92
CA LEU A 97 10.08 15.85 -8.26
C LEU A 97 11.56 15.84 -7.88
N ASN A 98 12.13 14.64 -7.79
CA ASN A 98 13.54 14.42 -7.47
C ASN A 98 13.98 15.02 -6.12
N ARG A 99 13.10 14.93 -5.12
CA ARG A 99 13.30 15.43 -3.75
C ARG A 99 13.14 14.28 -2.77
N ALA A 100 14.20 13.48 -2.59
CA ALA A 100 14.17 12.35 -1.66
C ALA A 100 14.18 12.88 -0.22
N VAL A 101 13.03 12.77 0.46
CA VAL A 101 12.86 13.22 1.85
C VAL A 101 13.70 12.36 2.78
N LYS A 102 14.48 13.01 3.63
CA LYS A 102 15.36 12.38 4.62
C LYS A 102 14.84 12.56 6.05
N ARG A 103 14.22 13.70 6.33
CA ARG A 103 13.79 14.05 7.69
C ARG A 103 12.66 15.07 7.65
N ILE A 104 11.75 14.95 8.60
CA ILE A 104 10.65 15.88 8.80
C ILE A 104 10.75 16.39 10.24
N GLU A 105 10.71 17.71 10.43
CA GLU A 105 10.52 18.34 11.73
C GLU A 105 9.16 19.02 11.73
N VAL A 106 8.38 18.81 12.78
CA VAL A 106 7.08 19.43 12.95
C VAL A 106 7.15 20.31 14.20
N ASP A 107 6.96 21.60 14.02
CA ASP A 107 6.75 22.55 15.10
C ASP A 107 5.24 22.77 15.23
N GLU A 108 4.62 22.05 16.16
CA GLU A 108 3.19 22.15 16.43
C GLU A 108 2.79 23.51 17.02
N THR A 109 3.71 24.20 17.71
CA THR A 109 3.43 25.49 18.34
C THR A 109 3.29 26.59 17.28
N ASN A 110 4.16 26.56 16.27
CA ASN A 110 4.17 27.55 15.20
C ASN A 110 3.43 27.07 13.93
N GLY A 111 2.91 25.84 13.91
CA GLY A 111 2.23 25.25 12.76
C GLY A 111 3.14 25.07 11.53
N VAL A 112 4.45 25.00 11.74
CA VAL A 112 5.46 24.90 10.67
C VAL A 112 5.94 23.46 10.55
N THR A 113 5.92 22.91 9.34
CA THR A 113 6.59 21.65 9.02
C THR A 113 7.82 21.92 8.16
N ARG A 114 8.97 21.47 8.62
CA ARG A 114 10.24 21.56 7.89
C ARG A 114 10.58 20.20 7.30
N VAL A 115 10.74 20.15 5.97
CA VAL A 115 11.06 18.92 5.25
C VAL A 115 12.48 19.02 4.71
N HIS A 116 13.35 18.13 5.18
CA HIS A 116 14.72 18.00 4.70
C HIS A 116 14.80 16.93 3.63
N TYR A 117 15.40 17.26 2.50
CA TYR A 117 15.54 16.36 1.36
C TYR A 117 16.93 16.50 0.73
N PHE A 118 17.30 15.56 -0.12
CA PHE A 118 18.40 15.73 -1.07
C PHE A 118 17.86 15.62 -2.49
N SER A 119 18.48 16.35 -3.43
CA SER A 119 18.13 16.22 -4.84
C SER A 119 18.58 14.85 -5.36
N THR A 120 17.74 14.23 -6.19
CA THR A 120 18.11 13.04 -6.97
C THR A 120 18.34 13.37 -8.45
N ASP A 121 18.39 14.65 -8.80
CA ASP A 121 18.68 15.11 -10.17
C ASP A 121 20.15 14.84 -10.57
N ASN A 122 21.07 14.87 -9.60
CA ASN A 122 22.49 14.56 -9.77
C ASN A 122 22.99 13.65 -8.65
N SER A 123 23.44 12.44 -8.99
CA SER A 123 23.85 11.40 -8.03
C SER A 123 25.15 11.70 -7.26
N GLU A 124 25.91 12.71 -7.67
CA GLU A 124 27.24 13.01 -7.12
C GLU A 124 27.22 14.08 -6.00
N GLU A 125 26.16 14.88 -5.89
CA GLU A 125 26.03 15.93 -4.86
C GLU A 125 24.72 15.79 -4.08
N LYS A 126 24.80 15.13 -2.91
CA LYS A 126 23.70 15.09 -1.95
C LYS A 126 23.67 16.38 -1.12
N VAL A 127 23.36 17.51 -1.77
CA VAL A 127 23.14 18.77 -1.06
C VAL A 127 21.81 18.65 -0.30
N ALA A 128 21.88 18.72 1.03
CA ALA A 128 20.71 18.71 1.89
C ALA A 128 20.04 20.07 1.84
N SER A 129 18.80 20.10 1.35
CA SER A 129 17.99 21.30 1.20
C SER A 129 16.71 21.16 2.04
N THR A 130 16.04 22.29 2.28
CA THR A 130 14.92 22.37 3.22
C THR A 130 13.74 23.10 2.61
N TYR A 131 12.53 22.56 2.78
CA TYR A 131 11.27 23.26 2.55
C TYR A 131 10.61 23.63 3.88
N LEU A 132 9.98 24.80 3.93
CA LEU A 132 9.07 25.19 5.01
C LEU A 132 7.65 25.11 4.46
N CYS A 133 6.82 24.28 5.08
CA CYS A 133 5.41 24.18 4.81
C CYS A 133 4.65 24.82 5.98
N GLN A 134 3.87 25.84 5.67
CA GLN A 134 2.97 26.52 6.62
C GLN A 134 1.54 26.15 6.24
N LYS A 135 0.66 25.97 7.24
CA LYS A 135 -0.78 25.84 6.96
C LYS A 135 -1.25 27.14 6.31
N SER A 136 -1.86 27.00 5.13
CA SER A 136 -2.64 28.05 4.46
C SER A 136 -3.86 28.43 5.30
#